data_AF-A0A0S8JAH8-F1
#
_entry.id   AF-A0A0S8JAH8-F1
#
_cell.length_a   1.000
_cell.length_b   1.000
_cell.length_c   1.000
_cell.angle_alpha   90.00
_cell.angle_beta   90.00
_cell.angle_gamma   90.00
#
_symmetry.space_group_name_H-M   'P 1'
#
loop_
_entity.id
_entity.type
_entity.pdbx_description
1 polymer ?
#
loop_
_entity_poly.entity_id
_entity_poly.type
_entity_poly.pdbx_seq_one_letter_code
_entity_poly.pdbx_strand_id
1 'polypeptide(L)'
;MARRRDWWIAAGLIAAVIILLAILWGSPKGNDEFDVVGGDSHDRLGVVEILGPIFESRPTLRLLEQFEERGDIKGLLIRINSPGGGVAVSQEIYQEIRRIRDKGFPIVASMGSVAASGGYY
;
A
#
# COMPACT_ATOMS: atom_id res chain seq x y z
N MET A 1 41.08 32.88 -12.71
CA MET A 1 39.90 33.67 -13.14
C MET A 1 38.86 32.70 -13.71
N ALA A 2 37.93 32.22 -12.87
CA ALA A 2 36.85 31.33 -13.33
C ALA A 2 35.98 32.09 -14.35
N ARG A 3 35.73 31.50 -15.52
CA ARG A 3 35.05 32.19 -16.60
C ARG A 3 33.57 32.28 -16.23
N ARG A 4 32.93 33.43 -16.47
CA ARG A 4 31.49 33.71 -16.21
C ARG A 4 30.51 32.59 -16.63
N ARG A 5 30.92 31.68 -17.51
CA ARG A 5 30.17 30.50 -17.97
C ARG A 5 30.01 29.41 -16.90
N ASP A 6 30.97 29.29 -15.97
CA ASP A 6 30.97 28.26 -14.93
C ASP A 6 29.87 28.51 -13.87
N TRP A 7 29.50 29.79 -13.68
CA TRP A 7 28.42 30.21 -12.78
C TRP A 7 27.03 29.79 -13.28
N TRP A 8 26.82 29.77 -14.59
CA TRP A 8 25.54 29.32 -15.16
C TRP A 8 25.35 27.82 -15.05
N ILE A 9 26.45 27.04 -15.12
CA ILE A 9 26.42 25.59 -14.93
C ILE A 9 26.13 25.26 -13.46
N ALA A 10 26.80 25.94 -12.52
CA ALA A 10 26.55 25.79 -11.10
C ALA A 10 25.10 26.17 -10.72
N ALA A 11 24.59 27.29 -11.24
CA ALA A 11 23.21 27.71 -11.02
C ALA A 11 22.19 26.71 -11.59
N GLY A 12 22.46 26.15 -12.77
CA GLY A 12 21.62 25.12 -13.38
C GLY A 12 21.57 23.82 -12.58
N LEU A 13 22.71 23.38 -12.04
CA LEU A 13 22.78 22.18 -11.19
C LEU A 13 22.02 22.38 -9.87
N ILE A 14 22.14 23.55 -9.25
CA ILE A 14 21.42 23.87 -8.01
C ILE A 14 19.90 23.88 -8.27
N ALA A 15 19.46 24.49 -9.38
CA ALA A 15 18.05 24.49 -9.75
C ALA A 15 17.51 23.07 -10.01
N ALA A 16 18.29 22.21 -10.67
CA ALA A 16 17.92 20.81 -10.90
C ALA A 16 17.78 20.01 -9.59
N VAL A 17 18.67 20.24 -8.63
CA VAL A 17 18.60 19.61 -7.30
C VAL A 17 17.37 20.11 -6.52
N ILE A 18 17.04 21.40 -6.59
CA ILE A 18 15.85 21.95 -5.95
C ILE A 18 14.57 21.37 -6.58
N ILE A 19 14.52 21.22 -7.90
CA ILE A 19 13.39 20.59 -8.59
C ILE A 19 13.26 19.12 -8.20
N LEU A 20 14.37 18.38 -8.13
CA LEU A 20 14.38 16.98 -7.69
C LEU A 20 13.88 16.83 -6.25
N LEU A 21 14.31 17.72 -5.35
CA LEU A 21 13.86 17.75 -3.96
C LEU A 21 12.39 18.15 -3.84
N ALA A 22 11.91 19.07 -4.69
CA ALA A 22 10.50 19.44 -4.75
C ALA A 22 9.61 18.30 -5.25
N ILE A 23 10.09 17.45 -6.16
CA ILE A 23 9.38 16.23 -6.61
C ILE A 23 9.34 15.18 -5.49
N LEU A 24 10.43 15.02 -4.74
CA LEU A 24 10.50 14.12 -3.59
C LEU A 24 9.59 14.56 -2.43
N TRP A 25 9.45 15.86 -2.18
CA TRP A 25 8.52 16.39 -1.17
C TRP A 25 7.09 16.58 -1.66
N GLY A 26 6.91 16.82 -2.95
CA GLY A 26 5.60 17.04 -3.59
C GLY A 26 4.86 15.76 -3.94
N SER A 27 5.47 14.58 -3.71
CA SER A 27 4.74 13.32 -3.75
C SER A 27 3.62 13.36 -2.72
N PRO A 28 2.34 13.28 -3.14
CA PRO A 28 1.24 13.17 -2.20
C PRO A 28 1.52 11.96 -1.33
N LYS A 29 1.66 12.15 -0.02
CA LYS A 29 1.55 11.03 0.91
C LYS A 29 0.12 10.55 0.74
N GLY A 30 -0.01 9.39 0.09
CA GLY A 30 -1.30 8.78 -0.20
C GLY A 30 -2.17 8.85 1.04
N ASN A 31 -3.22 9.64 0.94
CA ASN A 31 -4.36 9.58 1.82
C ASN A 31 -4.82 8.13 1.76
N ASP A 32 -4.91 7.46 2.91
CA ASP A 32 -5.44 6.11 3.09
C ASP A 32 -6.96 6.12 2.76
N GLU A 33 -7.31 6.50 1.54
CA GLU A 33 -8.67 6.55 1.03
C GLU A 33 -9.03 5.13 0.62
N PHE A 34 -9.73 4.45 1.55
CA PHE A 34 -10.14 3.08 1.39
C PHE A 34 -11.16 2.93 0.27
N ASP A 35 -10.80 2.13 -0.73
CA ASP A 35 -11.66 1.87 -1.87
C ASP A 35 -12.72 0.83 -1.47
N VAL A 36 -13.95 1.29 -1.26
CA VAL A 36 -15.09 0.42 -0.96
C VAL A 36 -15.85 0.18 -2.26
N VAL A 37 -15.71 -1.02 -2.81
CA VAL A 37 -16.38 -1.40 -4.06
C VAL A 37 -17.75 -2.00 -3.72
N GLY A 38 -18.83 -1.29 -4.07
CA GLY A 38 -20.21 -1.78 -3.90
C GLY A 38 -21.25 -0.85 -4.52
N GLY A 39 -22.09 -1.41 -5.40
CA GLY A 39 -23.29 -0.75 -5.94
C GLY A 39 -24.40 -0.63 -4.89
N ASP A 40 -25.51 0.01 -5.26
CA ASP A 40 -26.65 0.52 -4.44
C ASP A 40 -27.27 -0.40 -3.36
N SER A 41 -26.77 -1.62 -3.16
CA SER A 41 -27.12 -2.53 -2.07
C SER A 41 -26.37 -2.20 -0.77
N HIS A 42 -27.05 -2.38 0.38
CA HIS A 42 -26.48 -2.26 1.73
C HIS A 42 -25.28 -3.18 2.03
N ASP A 43 -24.96 -4.12 1.14
CA ASP A 43 -23.87 -5.07 1.28
C ASP A 43 -22.68 -4.65 0.40
N ARG A 44 -21.48 -4.62 1.00
CA ARG A 44 -20.25 -4.14 0.37
C ARG A 44 -19.11 -5.14 0.55
N LEU A 45 -18.08 -5.02 -0.29
CA LEU A 45 -16.82 -5.75 -0.14
C LEU A 45 -15.72 -4.80 0.34
N GLY A 46 -14.95 -5.24 1.33
CA GLY A 46 -13.77 -4.53 1.80
C GLY A 46 -12.59 -4.85 0.89
N VAL A 47 -11.91 -3.83 0.37
CA VAL A 47 -10.69 -4.01 -0.43
C VAL A 47 -9.48 -3.60 0.40
N VAL A 48 -8.55 -4.52 0.59
CA VAL A 48 -7.27 -4.29 1.28
C VAL A 48 -6.15 -4.42 0.28
N GLU A 49 -5.42 -3.32 0.04
CA GLU A 49 -4.31 -3.32 -0.91
C GLU A 49 -2.96 -3.52 -0.20
N ILE A 50 -2.14 -4.43 -0.72
CA ILE A 50 -0.76 -4.67 -0.30
C ILE A 50 0.14 -4.32 -1.48
N LEU A 51 0.61 -3.07 -1.50
CA LEU A 51 1.36 -2.51 -2.62
C LEU A 51 2.83 -2.29 -2.25
N GLY A 52 3.73 -2.71 -3.14
CA GLY A 52 5.17 -2.54 -2.95
C GLY A 52 5.75 -3.40 -1.82
N PRO A 53 6.98 -3.10 -1.37
CA PRO A 53 7.64 -3.89 -0.33
C PRO A 53 6.92 -3.82 1.04
N ILE A 54 6.87 -4.96 1.75
CA ILE A 54 6.17 -5.10 3.02
C ILE A 54 7.14 -4.85 4.19
N PHE A 55 7.07 -3.66 4.80
CA PHE A 55 7.91 -3.29 5.94
C PHE A 55 7.17 -3.20 7.27
N GLU A 56 5.87 -2.94 7.24
CA GLU A 56 5.03 -2.80 8.42
C GLU A 56 3.70 -3.52 8.22
N SER A 57 3.18 -4.12 9.28
CA SER A 57 1.92 -4.87 9.28
C SER A 57 0.75 -4.02 9.77
N ARG A 58 1.03 -3.07 10.68
CA ARG A 58 0.01 -2.31 11.41
C ARG A 58 -1.04 -1.65 10.50
N PRO A 59 -0.71 -1.01 9.36
CA PRO A 59 -1.73 -0.44 8.48
C PRO A 59 -2.71 -1.49 7.96
N THR A 60 -2.19 -2.61 7.47
CA THR A 60 -2.99 -3.73 6.96
C THR A 60 -3.82 -4.38 8.07
N LEU A 61 -3.25 -4.60 9.25
CA LEU A 61 -3.96 -5.19 10.39
C LEU A 61 -5.14 -4.33 10.84
N ARG A 62 -4.95 -3.01 10.95
CA ARG A 62 -6.05 -2.09 11.31
C ARG A 62 -7.20 -2.15 10.31
N LEU A 63 -6.90 -2.33 9.03
CA LEU A 63 -7.92 -2.43 8.00
C LEU A 63 -8.73 -3.71 8.08
N LEU A 64 -8.03 -4.82 8.29
CA LEU A 64 -8.64 -6.11 8.48
C LEU A 64 -9.59 -6.09 9.68
N GLU A 65 -9.17 -5.49 10.80
CA GLU A 65 -9.99 -5.30 11.99
C GLU A 65 -11.21 -4.40 11.70
N GLN A 66 -11.00 -3.22 11.10
CA GLN A 66 -12.09 -2.29 10.77
C GLN A 66 -13.13 -2.90 9.83
N PHE A 67 -12.72 -3.68 8.84
CA PHE A 67 -13.65 -4.33 7.92
C PHE A 67 -14.36 -5.53 8.54
N GLU A 68 -13.72 -6.25 9.46
CA GLU A 68 -14.37 -7.32 10.22
C GLU A 68 -15.48 -6.79 11.13
N GLU A 69 -15.29 -5.63 11.75
CA GLU A 69 -16.26 -5.03 12.67
C GLU A 69 -17.47 -4.39 11.96
N ARG A 70 -17.38 -4.17 10.65
CA ARG A 70 -18.42 -3.53 9.86
C ARG A 70 -19.48 -4.50 9.39
N GLY A 71 -20.70 -4.35 9.91
CA GLY A 71 -21.85 -5.19 9.53
C GLY A 71 -22.30 -5.08 8.07
N ASP A 72 -21.90 -4.03 7.35
CA ASP A 72 -22.18 -3.84 5.92
C ASP A 72 -21.13 -4.50 5.01
N ILE A 73 -19.98 -4.93 5.54
CA ILE A 73 -18.95 -5.63 4.77
C ILE A 73 -19.21 -7.14 4.83
N LYS A 74 -19.38 -7.78 3.68
CA LYS A 74 -19.72 -9.21 3.57
C LYS A 74 -18.55 -10.11 3.18
N GLY A 75 -17.40 -9.52 2.86
CA GLY A 75 -16.19 -10.23 2.47
C GLY A 75 -15.04 -9.28 2.17
N LEU A 76 -13.83 -9.85 2.08
CA LEU A 76 -12.60 -9.14 1.78
C LEU A 76 -12.02 -9.55 0.42
N LEU A 77 -11.55 -8.55 -0.32
CA LEU A 77 -10.65 -8.71 -1.45
C LEU A 77 -9.26 -8.21 -1.05
N ILE A 78 -8.27 -9.09 -0.99
CA ILE A 78 -6.88 -8.73 -0.71
C ILE A 78 -6.17 -8.53 -2.05
N ARG A 79 -5.95 -7.27 -2.44
CA ARG A 79 -5.28 -6.90 -3.68
C ARG A 79 -3.78 -6.83 -3.45
N ILE A 80 -3.02 -7.74 -4.05
CA ILE A 80 -1.59 -7.88 -3.81
C ILE A 80 -0.80 -7.43 -5.04
N ASN A 81 0.05 -6.43 -4.88
CA ASN A 81 1.06 -6.08 -5.87
C ASN A 81 2.40 -5.79 -5.18
N SER A 82 3.06 -6.85 -4.70
CA SER A 82 4.22 -6.78 -3.81
C SER A 82 5.31 -7.78 -4.19
N PRO A 83 6.60 -7.37 -4.18
CA PRO A 83 7.74 -8.28 -4.27
C PRO A 83 8.03 -9.03 -2.95
N GLY A 84 7.24 -8.77 -1.89
CA GLY A 84 7.44 -9.31 -0.55
C GLY A 84 8.10 -8.32 0.40
N GLY A 85 8.71 -8.82 1.48
CA GLY A 85 9.30 -7.98 2.52
C GLY A 85 9.70 -8.77 3.76
N GLY A 86 9.52 -8.17 4.93
CA GLY A 86 9.90 -8.77 6.21
C GLY A 86 9.11 -10.04 6.51
N VAL A 87 9.81 -11.10 6.94
CA VAL A 87 9.19 -12.40 7.27
C VAL A 87 8.21 -12.27 8.44
N ALA A 88 8.61 -11.62 9.53
CA ALA A 88 7.73 -11.39 10.68
C ALA A 88 6.49 -10.56 10.32
N VAL A 89 6.68 -9.54 9.48
CA VAL A 89 5.60 -8.66 9.03
C VAL A 89 4.59 -9.42 8.16
N SER A 90 5.08 -10.23 7.22
CA SER A 90 4.24 -11.06 6.36
C SER A 90 3.49 -12.12 7.19
N GLN A 91 4.15 -12.71 8.19
CA GLN A 91 3.54 -13.65 9.12
C GLN A 91 2.40 -13.02 9.93
N GLU A 92 2.58 -11.81 10.45
CA GLU A 92 1.54 -11.09 11.20
C GLU A 92 0.30 -10.85 10.33
N ILE A 93 0.49 -10.37 9.08
CA ILE A 93 -0.60 -10.17 8.12
C ILE A 93 -1.30 -11.49 7.80
N TYR A 94 -0.54 -12.55 7.52
CA TYR A 94 -1.09 -13.88 7.23
C TYR A 94 -1.93 -14.44 8.39
N GLN A 95 -1.42 -14.31 9.62
CA GLN A 95 -2.12 -14.77 10.83
C GLN A 95 -3.47 -14.07 11.00
N GLU A 96 -3.52 -12.78 10.72
CA GLU A 96 -4.74 -12.00 10.86
C GLU A 96 -5.77 -12.33 9.78
N ILE A 97 -5.33 -12.42 8.51
CA ILE A 97 -6.19 -12.88 7.40
C ILE A 97 -6.76 -14.27 7.71
N ARG A 98 -5.92 -15.18 8.23
CA ARG A 98 -6.34 -16.52 8.64
C ARG A 98 -7.34 -16.47 9.79
N ARG A 99 -7.11 -15.66 10.82
CA ARG A 99 -8.04 -15.49 11.96
C ARG A 99 -9.43 -15.09 11.48
N ILE A 100 -9.52 -14.12 10.57
CA ILE A 100 -10.79 -13.63 10.01
C ILE A 100 -11.45 -14.72 9.14
N ARG A 101 -10.69 -15.39 8.29
CA ARG A 101 -11.19 -16.50 7.47
C ARG A 101 -11.72 -17.66 8.31
N ASP A 102 -11.03 -18.01 9.40
CA ASP A 102 -11.40 -19.13 10.27
C ASP A 102 -12.72 -18.87 11.02
N LYS A 103 -13.19 -17.61 11.08
CA LYS A 103 -14.55 -17.24 11.55
C LYS A 103 -15.63 -17.39 10.46
N GLY A 104 -15.27 -17.82 9.26
CA GLY A 104 -16.19 -17.97 8.12
C GLY A 104 -16.35 -16.73 7.25
N PHE A 105 -15.56 -15.67 7.47
CA PHE A 105 -15.62 -14.48 6.63
C PHE A 105 -14.99 -14.77 5.25
N PRO A 106 -15.70 -14.54 4.13
CA PRO A 106 -15.15 -14.76 2.80
C PRO A 106 -13.95 -13.85 2.53
N ILE A 107 -12.83 -14.44 2.10
CA ILE A 107 -11.63 -13.71 1.70
C ILE A 107 -11.13 -14.25 0.37
N VAL A 108 -10.91 -13.36 -0.59
CA VAL A 108 -10.34 -13.67 -1.91
C VAL A 108 -9.06 -12.86 -2.10
N ALA A 109 -8.00 -13.49 -2.61
CA ALA A 109 -6.78 -12.81 -3.01
C ALA A 109 -6.83 -12.47 -4.51
N SER A 110 -6.41 -11.25 -4.85
CA SER A 110 -6.24 -10.79 -6.23
C SER A 110 -4.79 -10.39 -6.46
N MET A 111 -4.05 -11.25 -7.17
CA MET A 111 -2.63 -11.03 -7.45
C MET A 111 -2.43 -10.09 -8.64
N GLY A 112 -1.55 -9.12 -8.49
CA GLY A 112 -1.24 -8.10 -9.48
C GLY A 112 -0.07 -8.48 -10.36
N SER A 113 0.68 -7.47 -10.79
CA SER A 113 1.90 -7.72 -11.59
C SER A 113 2.95 -8.51 -10.82
N VAL A 114 3.00 -8.37 -9.50
CA VAL A 114 3.95 -9.08 -8.64
C VAL A 114 3.24 -9.53 -7.37
N ALA A 115 3.33 -10.81 -7.04
CA ALA A 115 2.90 -11.36 -5.75
C ALA A 115 3.90 -12.45 -5.35
N ALA A 116 5.05 -12.02 -4.87
CA ALA A 116 6.20 -12.90 -4.62
C ALA A 116 6.66 -12.84 -3.16
N SER A 117 7.39 -13.87 -2.72
CA SER A 117 7.97 -13.94 -1.37
C SER A 117 6.91 -13.67 -0.29
N GLY A 118 7.13 -12.71 0.62
CA GLY A 118 6.16 -12.30 1.64
C GLY A 118 4.79 -11.85 1.10
N GLY A 119 4.69 -11.42 -0.16
CA GLY A 119 3.40 -11.12 -0.80
C GLY A 119 2.64 -12.37 -1.26
N TYR A 120 3.33 -13.52 -1.41
CA TYR A 120 2.71 -14.81 -1.72
C TYR A 120 2.38 -15.63 -0.45
N TYR A 121 3.11 -15.35 0.64
CA TYR A 121 3.05 -16.03 1.93
C TYR A 121 1.65 -15.99 2.58
#